data_AF-A0A4R5N814-F1
#
_entry.id   AF-A0A4R5N814-F1
#
_cell.length_a   1.000
_cell.length_b   1.000
_cell.length_c   1.000
_cell.angle_alpha   90.00
_cell.angle_beta   90.00
_cell.angle_gamma   90.00
#
_symmetry.space_group_name_H-M   'P 1'
#
loop_
_entity.id
_entity.type
_entity.pdbx_description
1 polymer ?
#
loop_
_entity_poly.entity_id
_entity_poly.type
_entity_poly.pdbx_seq_one_letter_code
_entity_poly.pdbx_strand_id
1 'polypeptide(L)'
;MRKKSKVIAIILASLVTCVLVGGFWPVNGYIESPGGADDLSQFVRIDNKQDTQRGAYRITSVYLSEANGFSYLKSKISPHESFEKASDITGGESTENFDKVQNFYM
;
A
#
# COMPACT_ATOMS: atom_id res chain seq x y z
N MET A 1 -47.06 -10.10 -3.22
CA MET A 1 -45.96 -9.13 -3.44
C MET A 1 -44.82 -9.24 -2.42
N ARG A 2 -45.08 -9.44 -1.12
CA ARG A 2 -44.05 -9.51 -0.04
C ARG A 2 -43.01 -10.65 -0.12
N LYS A 3 -43.33 -11.81 -0.70
CA LYS A 3 -42.36 -12.92 -0.83
C LYS A 3 -41.26 -12.63 -1.85
N LYS A 4 -41.62 -12.03 -3.00
CA LYS A 4 -40.67 -11.66 -4.06
C LYS A 4 -39.71 -10.55 -3.59
N SER A 5 -40.20 -9.56 -2.83
CA SER A 5 -39.35 -8.50 -2.27
C SER A 5 -38.35 -9.02 -1.23
N LYS A 6 -38.73 -10.03 -0.43
CA LYS A 6 -37.80 -10.70 0.51
C LYS A 6 -36.70 -11.48 -0.21
N VAL A 7 -37.04 -12.19 -1.29
CA VAL A 7 -36.02 -12.91 -2.09
C VAL A 7 -35.05 -11.92 -2.74
N ILE A 8 -35.55 -10.82 -3.31
CA ILE A 8 -34.69 -9.77 -3.88
C ILE A 8 -33.79 -9.16 -2.79
N ALA A 9 -34.33 -8.89 -1.60
CA ALA A 9 -33.54 -8.35 -0.48
C ALA A 9 -32.44 -9.33 -0.03
N ILE A 10 -32.72 -10.64 0.02
CA ILE A 10 -31.73 -11.67 0.37
C ILE A 10 -30.64 -11.75 -0.70
N ILE A 11 -31.00 -11.70 -1.99
CA ILE A 11 -30.02 -11.72 -3.09
C ILE A 11 -29.11 -10.49 -3.01
N LEU A 12 -29.69 -9.29 -2.84
CA LEU A 12 -28.91 -8.07 -2.67
C LEU A 12 -28.00 -8.13 -1.44
N ALA A 13 -28.50 -8.61 -0.30
CA ALA A 13 -27.69 -8.78 0.90
C ALA A 13 -26.53 -9.75 0.65
N SER A 14 -26.78 -10.90 0.02
CA SER A 14 -25.72 -11.86 -0.32
C SER A 14 -24.67 -11.28 -1.27
N LEU A 15 -25.08 -10.49 -2.27
CA LEU A 15 -24.16 -9.85 -3.20
C LEU A 15 -23.28 -8.83 -2.48
N VAL A 16 -23.87 -7.99 -1.64
CA VAL A 16 -23.14 -7.01 -0.83
C VAL A 16 -22.16 -7.72 0.09
N THR A 17 -22.57 -8.80 0.75
CA THR A 17 -21.67 -9.59 1.60
C THR A 17 -20.51 -10.18 0.80
N CYS A 18 -20.75 -10.76 -0.38
CA CYS A 18 -19.67 -11.29 -1.22
C CYS A 18 -18.67 -10.20 -1.65
N VAL A 19 -19.16 -9.01 -2.02
CA VAL A 19 -18.29 -7.88 -2.40
C VAL A 19 -17.46 -7.40 -1.21
N LEU A 20 -18.06 -7.29 -0.03
CA LEU A 20 -17.34 -6.90 1.18
C LEU A 20 -16.28 -7.94 1.55
N VAL A 21 -16.64 -9.22 1.57
CA VAL A 21 -15.69 -10.30 1.90
C VAL A 21 -14.55 -10.33 0.90
N GLY A 22 -14.84 -10.32 -0.41
CA GLY A 22 -13.81 -10.34 -1.45
C GLY A 22 -12.95 -9.08 -1.49
N GLY A 23 -13.54 -7.92 -1.25
CA GLY A 23 -12.83 -6.64 -1.27
C GLY A 23 -11.92 -6.41 -0.06
N PHE A 24 -12.30 -6.90 1.12
CA PHE A 24 -11.47 -6.84 2.33
C PHE A 24 -10.58 -8.06 2.53
N TRP A 25 -10.68 -9.09 1.69
CA TRP A 25 -9.79 -10.25 1.78
C TRP A 25 -8.36 -9.84 1.40
N PRO A 26 -7.34 -10.23 2.20
CA PRO A 26 -5.95 -9.94 1.88
C PRO A 26 -5.52 -10.68 0.61
N VAL A 27 -4.77 -10.01 -0.25
CA VAL A 27 -4.16 -10.61 -1.44
C VAL A 27 -2.65 -10.69 -1.24
N ASN A 28 -2.00 -11.67 -1.87
CA ASN A 28 -0.58 -11.93 -1.69
C ASN A 28 0.29 -10.89 -2.45
N GLY A 29 0.38 -9.70 -1.88
CA GLY A 29 1.17 -8.59 -2.41
C GLY A 29 0.92 -7.29 -1.65
N TYR A 30 1.57 -6.23 -2.12
CA TYR A 30 1.55 -4.92 -1.49
C TYR A 30 1.18 -3.85 -2.51
N ILE A 31 0.56 -2.78 -2.03
CA ILE A 31 0.38 -1.54 -2.78
C ILE A 31 1.51 -0.59 -2.43
N GLU A 32 2.28 -0.21 -3.44
CA GLU A 32 3.21 0.90 -3.37
C GLU A 32 2.48 2.19 -3.72
N SER A 33 2.62 3.19 -2.85
CA SER A 33 2.00 4.51 -3.03
C SER A 33 2.99 5.62 -2.73
N PRO A 34 2.77 6.85 -3.24
CA PRO A 34 3.72 7.94 -3.06
C PRO A 34 3.85 8.31 -1.58
N GLY A 35 5.09 8.42 -1.12
CA GLY A 35 5.41 8.76 0.26
C GLY A 35 5.70 10.24 0.46
N GLY A 36 6.58 10.51 1.43
CA GLY A 36 7.06 11.85 1.73
C GLY A 36 8.16 12.30 0.78
N ALA A 37 8.46 13.59 0.83
CA ALA A 37 9.66 14.15 0.25
C ALA A 37 10.31 15.01 1.32
N ASP A 38 11.35 14.52 1.98
CA ASP A 38 12.01 15.19 3.10
C ASP A 38 13.31 15.86 2.65
N ASP A 39 13.76 16.88 3.37
CA ASP A 39 14.97 17.61 3.01
C ASP A 39 16.22 16.73 3.27
N LEU A 40 17.03 16.51 2.23
CA LEU A 40 18.23 15.69 2.30
C LEU A 40 19.22 16.18 3.36
N SER A 41 19.28 17.50 3.61
CA SER A 41 20.19 18.12 4.57
C SER A 41 19.95 17.69 6.02
N GLN A 42 18.77 17.11 6.32
CA GLN A 42 18.46 16.54 7.63
C GLN A 42 19.18 15.20 7.87
N PHE A 43 19.52 14.47 6.80
CA PHE A 43 20.09 13.12 6.88
C PHE A 43 21.58 13.08 6.50
N VAL A 44 22.02 13.95 5.60
CA VAL A 44 23.39 13.95 5.05
C VAL A 44 24.04 15.31 5.22
N ARG A 45 25.28 15.31 5.75
CA ARG A 45 26.14 16.50 5.85
C ARG A 45 27.45 16.26 5.13
N ILE A 46 27.91 17.24 4.36
CA ILE A 46 29.21 17.21 3.67
C ILE A 46 30.09 18.28 4.32
N ASP A 47 31.17 17.86 4.97
CA ASP A 47 32.19 18.74 5.57
C ASP A 47 31.63 19.90 6.41
N ASN A 48 30.48 19.69 7.08
CA ASN A 48 29.73 20.72 7.83
C ASN A 48 29.39 22.00 7.03
N LYS A 49 29.37 21.93 5.69
CA LYS A 49 28.96 23.05 4.84
C LYS A 49 27.44 23.12 4.76
N GLN A 50 26.90 24.34 4.86
CA GLN A 50 25.50 24.60 4.59
C GLN A 50 25.31 24.90 3.10
N ASP A 51 24.24 24.37 2.52
CA ASP A 51 23.83 24.72 1.17
C ASP A 51 23.25 26.14 1.15
N THR A 52 23.79 26.99 0.29
CA THR A 52 23.35 28.39 0.12
C THR A 52 22.62 28.61 -1.19
N GLN A 53 22.44 27.57 -2.01
CA GLN A 53 21.80 27.68 -3.31
C GLN A 53 20.27 27.74 -3.17
N ARG A 54 19.61 28.30 -4.19
CA ARG A 54 18.14 28.29 -4.25
C ARG A 54 17.65 26.90 -4.63
N GLY A 55 16.85 26.31 -3.75
CA GLY A 55 16.31 24.96 -3.90
C GLY A 55 16.80 24.05 -2.78
N ALA A 56 16.32 22.81 -2.76
CA ALA A 56 16.79 21.80 -1.82
C ALA A 56 16.73 20.43 -2.50
N TYR A 57 17.74 19.59 -2.25
CA TYR A 57 17.66 18.18 -2.58
C TYR A 57 16.69 17.51 -1.60
N ARG A 58 15.79 16.68 -2.12
CA ARG A 58 14.81 15.96 -1.31
C ARG A 58 14.97 14.45 -1.46
N ILE A 59 14.93 13.73 -0.34
CA ILE A 59 14.77 12.28 -0.34
C ILE A 59 13.28 11.99 -0.44
N THR A 60 12.89 11.23 -1.46
CA THR A 60 11.52 10.78 -1.63
C THR A 60 11.36 9.36 -1.11
N SER A 61 10.27 9.09 -0.40
CA SER A 61 9.90 7.75 0.06
C SER A 61 8.65 7.25 -0.65
N VAL A 62 8.37 5.96 -0.49
CA VAL A 62 7.11 5.32 -0.87
C VAL A 62 6.54 4.61 0.36
N TYR A 63 5.21 4.53 0.42
CA TYR A 63 4.54 3.71 1.42
C TYR A 63 4.20 2.34 0.83
N LEU A 64 4.49 1.31 1.60
CA LEU A 64 4.11 -0.06 1.31
C LEU A 64 2.97 -0.46 2.23
N SER A 65 1.87 -0.97 1.67
CA SER A 65 0.71 -1.44 2.43
C SER A 65 0.24 -2.79 1.92
N GLU A 66 -0.20 -3.69 2.80
CA GLU A 66 -0.72 -4.99 2.38
C GLU A 66 -1.95 -4.80 1.49
N ALA A 67 -1.96 -5.48 0.36
CA ALA A 67 -3.03 -5.33 -0.61
C ALA A 67 -4.26 -6.15 -0.18
N ASN A 68 -5.44 -5.62 -0.48
CA ASN A 68 -6.72 -6.33 -0.42
C ASN A 68 -7.44 -6.19 -1.77
N GLY A 69 -8.57 -6.87 -1.94
CA GLY A 69 -9.32 -6.83 -3.19
C GLY A 69 -9.66 -5.41 -3.66
N PHE A 70 -10.03 -4.50 -2.74
CA PHE A 70 -10.33 -3.12 -3.11
C PHE A 70 -9.08 -2.31 -3.47
N SER A 71 -8.00 -2.42 -2.69
CA SER A 71 -6.77 -1.66 -2.96
C SER A 71 -6.06 -2.15 -4.22
N TYR A 72 -6.15 -3.45 -4.52
CA TYR A 72 -5.69 -4.00 -5.80
C TYR A 72 -6.46 -3.44 -6.99
N LEU A 73 -7.79 -3.37 -6.91
CA LEU A 73 -8.59 -2.77 -7.98
C LEU A 73 -8.30 -1.27 -8.13
N LYS A 74 -8.13 -0.56 -7.00
CA LYS A 74 -7.78 0.85 -6.97
C LYS A 74 -6.42 1.12 -7.65
N SER A 75 -5.40 0.29 -7.40
CA SER A 75 -4.09 0.47 -8.02
C SER A 75 -4.10 0.29 -9.55
N LYS A 76 -5.07 -0.44 -10.11
CA LYS A 76 -5.23 -0.55 -11.58
C LYS A 76 -5.81 0.69 -12.24
N ILE A 77 -6.45 1.57 -11.49
CA ILE A 77 -7.06 2.80 -12.01
C ILE A 77 -6.33 4.07 -11.54
N SER A 78 -5.50 3.97 -10.51
CA SER A 78 -4.68 5.07 -10.00
C SER A 78 -3.35 5.15 -10.78
N PRO A 79 -2.97 6.32 -11.32
CA PRO A 79 -1.71 6.48 -12.04
C PRO A 79 -0.48 6.52 -11.12
N HIS A 80 -0.67 6.61 -9.80
CA HIS A 80 0.40 6.79 -8.83
C HIS A 80 0.52 5.64 -7.81
N GLU A 81 -0.26 4.58 -7.97
CA GLU A 81 -0.18 3.40 -7.12
C GLU A 81 0.17 2.18 -7.97
N SER A 82 1.06 1.32 -7.49
CA SER A 82 1.38 0.05 -8.13
C SER A 82 1.11 -1.12 -7.19
N PHE A 83 0.86 -2.30 -7.77
CA PHE A 83 0.75 -3.55 -7.02
C PHE A 83 2.01 -4.36 -7.26
N GLU A 84 2.71 -4.70 -6.19
CA GLU A 84 3.90 -5.53 -6.19
C GLU A 84 3.62 -6.87 -5.50
N LYS A 85 4.20 -7.95 -6.00
CA LYS A 85 4.05 -9.26 -5.36
C LYS A 85 4.83 -9.29 -4.06
N ALA A 86 4.35 -10.05 -3.07
CA ALA A 86 5.05 -10.16 -1.79
C ALA A 86 6.48 -10.70 -1.97
N SER A 87 6.70 -11.61 -2.91
CA SER A 87 8.04 -12.15 -3.23
C SER A 87 9.03 -11.09 -3.69
N ASP A 88 8.55 -10.08 -4.41
CA ASP A 88 9.41 -9.07 -5.04
C ASP A 88 9.86 -8.03 -4.00
N ILE A 89 9.01 -7.78 -2.99
CA ILE A 89 9.32 -6.95 -1.83
C ILE A 89 10.19 -7.69 -0.81
N THR A 90 9.80 -8.91 -0.46
CA THR A 90 10.44 -9.68 0.63
C THR A 90 11.71 -10.41 0.18
N GLY A 91 12.02 -10.40 -1.11
CA GLY A 91 13.10 -11.22 -1.67
C GLY A 91 12.80 -12.73 -1.64
N GLY A 92 11.53 -13.11 -1.57
CA GLY A 92 11.06 -14.50 -1.49
C GLY A 92 11.04 -15.08 -0.07
N GLU A 93 11.33 -14.27 0.95
CA GLU A 93 11.25 -14.65 2.35
C GLU A 93 9.81 -14.53 2.88
N SER A 94 9.51 -15.18 4.00
CA SER A 94 8.22 -14.99 4.68
C SER A 94 8.06 -13.56 5.21
N THR A 95 6.84 -13.01 5.12
CA THR A 95 6.51 -11.69 5.66
C THR A 95 6.92 -11.54 7.13
N GLU A 96 6.72 -12.58 7.94
CA GLU A 96 7.11 -12.54 9.35
C GLU A 96 8.63 -12.35 9.55
N ASN A 97 9.45 -13.03 8.75
CA ASN A 97 10.90 -12.88 8.84
C ASN A 97 11.37 -11.56 8.23
N PHE A 98 10.76 -11.13 7.12
CA PHE A 98 11.01 -9.82 6.53
C PHE A 98 10.74 -8.70 7.55
N ASP A 99 9.59 -8.72 8.22
CA ASP A 99 9.21 -7.73 9.22
C ASP A 99 10.15 -7.75 10.42
N LYS A 100 10.62 -8.93 10.86
CA LYS A 100 11.61 -9.03 11.95
C LYS A 100 12.92 -8.34 11.59
N VAL A 101 13.43 -8.57 10.37
CA VAL A 101 14.65 -7.94 9.89
C VAL A 101 14.44 -6.43 9.77
N GLN A 102 13.33 -5.99 9.18
CA GLN A 102 13.02 -4.57 9.02
C GLN A 102 12.92 -3.84 10.37
N ASN A 103 12.23 -4.42 11.36
CA ASN A 103 12.13 -3.85 12.71
C ASN A 103 13.45 -3.81 13.48
N PHE A 104 14.45 -4.60 13.07
CA PHE A 104 15.78 -4.56 13.70
C PHE A 104 16.66 -3.45 13.11
N TYR A 105 16.51 -3.13 11.82
CA TYR A 105 17.34 -2.17 11.10
C TYR A 105 16.74 -0.76 10.99
N MET A 106 15.42 -0.63 11.11
CA MET A 106 14.71 0.67 11.12
C MET A 106 14.33 1.07 12.54
#